data_AF-A0A944JRV3-F1
#
_entry.id   AF-A0A944JRV3-F1
#
_cell.length_a   1.000
_cell.length_b   1.000
_cell.length_c   1.000
_cell.angle_alpha   90.00
_cell.angle_beta   90.00
_cell.angle_gamma   90.00
#
_symmetry.space_group_name_H-M   'P 1'
#
loop_
_entity.id
_entity.type
_entity.pdbx_description
1 polymer ?
#
loop_
_entity_poly.entity_id
_entity_poly.type
_entity_poly.pdbx_seq_one_letter_code
_entity_poly.pdbx_strand_id
1 'polypeptide(L)'
;MSDQTPAEAEFEQAWADERYTRAVLPDVDVNRILGERYVAAEPVALDRAGVWDMEVRKAGNPGAFIPNVIKEGSASAWVPGRAGAELGAEFVRQSQQRLWLEPDAYGLVLEETYLNHDRQVVTFLGRETFSDVQGAPLHADDRQPLFHVQHGVAGTDEQPLNTWRIVLLTDEPDDRLVKVFDRMAGDPWLPEFVELYVRDVLGIALARRDDV
;
A
#
# COMPACT_ATOMS: atom_id res chain seq x y z
N MET A 1 -26.10 6.56 -6.30
CA MET A 1 -26.03 5.24 -5.64
C MET A 1 -24.62 5.14 -5.08
N SER A 2 -24.40 4.54 -3.91
CA SER A 2 -23.05 4.56 -3.32
C SER A 2 -22.07 3.82 -4.24
N ASP A 3 -21.07 4.51 -4.78
CA ASP A 3 -19.95 3.93 -5.56
C ASP A 3 -18.95 3.17 -4.68
N GLN A 4 -19.37 2.84 -3.44
CA GLN A 4 -18.56 2.20 -2.43
C GLN A 4 -18.69 0.69 -2.52
N THR A 5 -17.56 -0.02 -2.56
CA THR A 5 -17.54 -1.50 -2.56
C THR A 5 -17.83 -2.05 -1.17
N PRO A 6 -18.25 -3.33 -1.03
CA PRO A 6 -18.39 -3.97 0.29
C PRO A 6 -17.09 -3.93 1.11
N ALA A 7 -15.94 -4.09 0.46
CA ALA A 7 -14.63 -4.01 1.11
C ALA A 7 -14.34 -2.61 1.65
N GLU A 8 -14.68 -1.57 0.89
CA GLU A 8 -14.59 -0.19 1.37
C GLU A 8 -15.55 0.06 2.53
N ALA A 9 -16.74 -0.57 2.56
CA ALA A 9 -17.66 -0.45 3.69
C ALA A 9 -17.11 -1.13 4.96
N GLU A 10 -16.49 -2.30 4.83
CA GLU A 10 -15.81 -2.98 5.94
C GLU A 10 -14.64 -2.14 6.47
N PHE A 11 -13.84 -1.56 5.58
CA PHE A 11 -12.79 -0.62 5.96
C PHE A 11 -13.35 0.56 6.77
N GLU A 12 -14.39 1.23 6.28
CA GLU A 12 -14.97 2.39 6.98
C GLU A 12 -15.59 2.01 8.33
N GLN A 13 -16.16 0.80 8.44
CA GLN A 13 -16.66 0.30 9.71
C GLN A 13 -15.53 0.12 10.72
N ALA A 14 -14.41 -0.50 10.32
CA ALA A 14 -13.23 -0.61 11.17
C ALA A 14 -12.65 0.78 11.50
N TRP A 15 -12.59 1.67 10.50
CA TRP A 15 -12.13 3.05 10.69
C TRP A 15 -12.95 3.84 11.71
N ALA A 16 -14.25 3.54 11.83
CA ALA A 16 -15.14 4.20 12.79
C ALA A 16 -15.06 3.60 14.21
N ASP A 17 -14.45 2.42 14.39
CA ASP A 17 -14.31 1.79 15.70
C ASP A 17 -13.22 2.47 16.53
N GLU A 18 -13.59 3.01 17.69
CA GLU A 18 -12.68 3.75 18.57
C GLU A 18 -11.67 2.86 19.30
N ARG A 19 -11.88 1.54 19.32
CA ARG A 19 -10.95 0.57 19.90
C ARG A 19 -9.71 0.36 19.03
N TYR A 20 -9.87 0.54 17.72
CA TYR A 20 -8.81 0.30 16.76
C TYR A 20 -7.83 1.48 16.68
N THR A 21 -6.56 1.15 16.52
CA THR A 21 -5.51 2.14 16.28
C THR A 21 -5.61 2.59 14.83
N ARG A 22 -5.59 3.91 14.59
CA ARG A 22 -5.76 4.49 13.25
C ARG A 22 -4.63 5.46 12.95
N ALA A 23 -4.23 5.51 11.69
CA ALA A 23 -3.29 6.52 11.21
C ALA A 23 -3.60 6.92 9.77
N VAL A 24 -3.35 8.20 9.47
CA VAL A 24 -3.42 8.77 8.13
C VAL A 24 -2.05 9.39 7.87
N LEU A 25 -1.44 9.08 6.73
CA LEU A 25 -0.27 9.83 6.28
C LEU A 25 -0.73 11.07 5.52
N PRO A 26 0.01 12.19 5.58
CA PRO A 26 -0.29 13.35 4.76
C PRO A 26 -0.35 12.98 3.28
N ASP A 27 -1.31 13.55 2.56
CA ASP A 27 -1.42 13.40 1.12
C ASP A 27 -0.13 13.88 0.44
N VAL A 28 0.47 13.02 -0.38
CA VAL A 28 1.72 13.33 -1.09
C VAL A 28 1.40 13.90 -2.46
N ASP A 29 1.69 15.18 -2.65
CA ASP A 29 1.70 15.82 -3.97
C ASP A 29 2.90 15.33 -4.78
N VAL A 30 2.65 14.37 -5.66
CA VAL A 30 3.69 13.63 -6.35
C VAL A 30 4.52 14.55 -7.25
N ASN A 31 3.87 15.40 -8.04
CA ASN A 31 4.56 16.27 -8.99
C ASN A 31 5.33 17.39 -8.29
N ARG A 32 4.78 17.95 -7.20
CA ARG A 32 5.50 18.96 -6.42
C ARG A 32 6.76 18.38 -5.80
N ILE A 33 6.68 17.21 -5.14
CA ILE A 33 7.85 16.59 -4.53
C ILE A 33 8.87 16.17 -5.60
N LEU A 34 8.44 15.60 -6.73
CA LEU A 34 9.32 15.31 -7.87
C LEU A 34 10.12 16.55 -8.30
N GLY A 35 9.45 17.68 -8.53
CA GLY A 35 10.10 18.92 -8.98
C GLY A 35 11.04 19.54 -7.95
N GLU A 36 10.64 19.53 -6.68
CA GLU A 36 11.40 20.16 -5.58
C GLU A 36 12.61 19.34 -5.12
N ARG A 37 12.48 18.00 -5.11
CA ARG A 37 13.40 17.11 -4.39
C ARG A 37 14.24 16.21 -5.28
N TYR A 38 13.88 16.04 -6.54
CA TYR A 38 14.57 15.11 -7.43
C TYR A 38 15.22 15.81 -8.62
N VAL A 39 16.21 15.12 -9.19
CA VAL A 39 16.76 15.37 -10.52
C VAL A 39 16.43 14.15 -11.37
N ALA A 40 15.69 14.37 -12.46
CA ALA A 40 15.37 13.34 -13.43
C ALA A 40 16.21 13.54 -14.70
N ALA A 41 16.55 12.44 -15.37
CA ALA A 41 17.28 12.49 -16.65
C ALA A 41 16.47 13.16 -17.77
N GLU A 42 15.15 13.14 -17.67
CA GLU A 42 14.20 13.80 -18.55
C GLU A 42 13.00 14.35 -17.77
N PRO A 43 12.23 15.32 -18.31
CA PRO A 43 11.07 15.88 -17.62
C PRO A 43 10.05 14.79 -17.26
N VAL A 44 9.71 14.67 -15.98
CA VAL A 44 8.74 13.72 -15.45
C VAL A 44 7.63 14.47 -14.72
N ALA A 45 6.39 14.15 -15.09
CA ALA A 45 5.18 14.53 -14.36
C ALA A 45 4.20 13.36 -14.51
N LEU A 46 3.58 12.96 -13.40
CA LEU A 46 2.53 11.95 -13.39
C LEU A 46 1.18 12.65 -13.39
N ASP A 47 0.21 12.09 -14.10
CA ASP A 47 -1.20 12.43 -13.94
C ASP A 47 -1.87 11.47 -12.95
N ARG A 48 -3.18 11.61 -12.72
CA ARG A 48 -3.90 10.69 -11.83
C ARG A 48 -3.85 9.25 -12.33
N ALA A 49 -3.89 9.04 -13.64
CA ALA A 49 -3.83 7.72 -14.24
C ALA A 49 -2.48 7.04 -14.01
N GLY A 50 -1.37 7.77 -14.10
CA GLY A 50 -0.03 7.28 -13.81
C GLY A 50 0.18 6.92 -12.34
N VAL A 51 -0.32 7.74 -11.40
CA VAL A 51 -0.30 7.39 -9.97
C VAL A 51 -1.20 6.18 -9.70
N TRP A 52 -2.34 6.07 -10.36
CA TRP A 52 -3.23 4.92 -10.22
C TRP A 52 -2.63 3.62 -10.78
N ASP A 53 -1.99 3.67 -11.96
CA ASP A 53 -1.30 2.52 -12.55
C ASP A 53 -0.20 2.00 -11.60
N MET A 54 0.55 2.91 -10.97
CA MET A 54 1.51 2.57 -9.92
C MET A 54 0.84 1.84 -8.75
N GLU A 55 -0.28 2.36 -8.23
CA GLU A 55 -1.00 1.73 -7.10
C GLU A 55 -1.49 0.32 -7.45
N VAL A 56 -2.03 0.13 -8.66
CA VAL A 56 -2.49 -1.18 -9.14
C VAL A 56 -1.32 -2.17 -9.26
N ARG A 57 -0.19 -1.76 -9.82
CA ARG A 57 1.01 -2.62 -9.92
C ARG A 57 1.57 -2.98 -8.56
N LYS A 58 1.66 -2.02 -7.65
CA LYS A 58 2.10 -2.24 -6.26
C LYS A 58 1.15 -3.20 -5.54
N ALA A 59 -0.17 -3.07 -5.76
CA ALA A 59 -1.16 -3.95 -5.14
C ALA A 59 -0.93 -5.42 -5.52
N GLY A 60 -0.72 -5.70 -6.81
CA GLY A 60 -0.51 -7.05 -7.35
C GLY A 60 0.91 -7.61 -7.19
N ASN A 61 1.93 -6.76 -7.07
CA ASN A 61 3.33 -7.18 -6.92
C ASN A 61 4.08 -6.33 -5.89
N PRO A 62 3.71 -6.40 -4.60
CA PRO A 62 4.27 -5.48 -3.62
C PRO A 62 5.77 -5.72 -3.38
N GLY A 63 6.30 -6.93 -3.65
CA GLY A 63 7.72 -7.22 -3.52
C GLY A 63 8.63 -6.38 -4.44
N ALA A 64 8.13 -5.96 -5.60
CA ALA A 64 8.89 -5.09 -6.52
C ALA A 64 8.80 -3.60 -6.18
N PHE A 65 7.80 -3.19 -5.38
CA PHE A 65 7.50 -1.77 -5.15
C PHE A 65 7.74 -1.31 -3.72
N ILE A 66 7.77 -2.21 -2.74
CA ILE A 66 8.05 -1.88 -1.32
C ILE A 66 9.11 -2.83 -0.72
N PRO A 67 10.32 -2.91 -1.33
CA PRO A 67 11.37 -3.84 -0.89
C PRO A 67 11.90 -3.55 0.52
N ASN A 68 11.75 -2.32 1.02
CA ASN A 68 12.09 -2.00 2.41
C ASN A 68 11.08 -2.53 3.43
N VAL A 69 9.85 -2.87 3.01
CA VAL A 69 8.78 -3.40 3.87
C VAL A 69 8.70 -4.92 3.75
N ILE A 70 8.87 -5.47 2.56
CA ILE A 70 8.66 -6.89 2.25
C ILE A 70 9.98 -7.63 2.13
N LYS A 71 10.05 -8.81 2.74
CA LYS A 71 11.16 -9.75 2.54
C LYS A 71 11.20 -10.20 1.08
N GLU A 72 12.37 -10.07 0.46
CA GLU A 72 12.59 -10.47 -0.93
C GLU A 72 12.10 -11.90 -1.21
N GLY A 73 11.39 -12.07 -2.34
CA GLY A 73 10.86 -13.37 -2.79
C GLY A 73 9.69 -13.92 -1.98
N SER A 74 9.17 -13.20 -0.98
CA SER A 74 8.07 -13.70 -0.13
C SER A 74 6.66 -13.33 -0.62
N ALA A 75 6.53 -12.36 -1.51
CA ALA A 75 5.25 -11.86 -1.97
C ALA A 75 4.61 -12.78 -3.02
N SER A 76 3.31 -13.01 -2.91
CA SER A 76 2.51 -13.72 -3.92
C SER A 76 1.08 -13.17 -3.93
N ALA A 77 0.45 -13.10 -5.09
CA ALA A 77 -0.94 -12.69 -5.27
C ALA A 77 -1.65 -13.65 -6.24
N TRP A 78 -2.91 -13.98 -5.96
CA TRP A 78 -3.69 -14.92 -6.77
C TRP A 78 -5.20 -14.68 -6.64
N VAL A 79 -5.96 -15.23 -7.58
CA VAL A 79 -7.42 -15.25 -7.51
C VAL A 79 -7.88 -16.54 -6.81
N PRO A 80 -8.60 -16.47 -5.67
CA PRO A 80 -9.06 -17.66 -4.96
C PRO A 80 -9.85 -18.63 -5.85
N GLY A 81 -9.50 -19.92 -5.77
CA GLY A 81 -10.15 -20.99 -6.55
C GLY A 81 -9.89 -20.97 -8.06
N ARG A 82 -9.01 -20.08 -8.55
CA ARG A 82 -8.69 -19.93 -9.99
C ARG A 82 -7.19 -19.88 -10.21
N ALA A 83 -6.53 -21.03 -10.10
CA ALA A 83 -5.09 -21.15 -10.31
C ALA A 83 -4.69 -20.64 -11.71
N GLY A 84 -3.72 -19.73 -11.76
CA GLY A 84 -3.20 -19.15 -13.01
C GLY A 84 -4.08 -18.08 -13.66
N ALA A 85 -5.17 -17.67 -13.03
CA ALA A 85 -5.96 -16.55 -13.53
C ALA A 85 -5.20 -15.22 -13.41
N GLU A 86 -5.40 -14.33 -14.38
CA GLU A 86 -4.93 -12.95 -14.29
C GLU A 86 -5.61 -12.24 -13.11
N LEU A 87 -4.86 -11.39 -12.41
CA LEU A 87 -5.40 -10.58 -11.33
C LEU A 87 -6.37 -9.55 -11.91
N GLY A 88 -7.61 -9.57 -11.43
CA GLY A 88 -8.62 -8.57 -11.74
C GLY A 88 -8.71 -7.51 -10.64
N ALA A 89 -9.91 -6.95 -10.49
CA ALA A 89 -10.20 -6.00 -9.41
C ALA A 89 -10.25 -6.65 -8.02
N GLU A 90 -10.35 -7.98 -7.93
CA GLU A 90 -10.44 -8.70 -6.67
C GLU A 90 -9.46 -9.87 -6.67
N PHE A 91 -8.60 -9.93 -5.66
CA PHE A 91 -7.62 -11.00 -5.47
C PHE A 91 -7.17 -11.05 -4.01
N VAL A 92 -6.41 -12.07 -3.64
CA VAL A 92 -5.74 -12.15 -2.35
C VAL A 92 -4.24 -12.10 -2.53
N ARG A 93 -3.53 -11.65 -1.51
CA ARG A 93 -2.07 -11.66 -1.51
C ARG A 93 -1.53 -12.05 -0.14
N GLN A 94 -0.32 -12.58 -0.16
CA GLN A 94 0.50 -12.79 1.02
C GLN A 94 1.86 -12.11 0.85
N SER A 95 2.47 -11.72 1.97
CA SER A 95 3.88 -11.31 2.00
C SER A 95 4.45 -11.42 3.41
N GLN A 96 5.76 -11.65 3.50
CA GLN A 96 6.47 -11.50 4.77
C GLN A 96 6.84 -10.02 4.92
N GLN A 97 6.21 -9.30 5.84
CA GLN A 97 6.39 -7.87 6.06
C GLN A 97 7.14 -7.61 7.36
N ARG A 98 7.95 -6.55 7.41
CA ARG A 98 8.55 -6.08 8.67
C ARG A 98 7.45 -5.80 9.68
N LEU A 99 7.63 -6.24 10.93
CA LEU A 99 6.66 -5.97 11.99
C LEU A 99 6.72 -4.49 12.40
N TRP A 100 5.56 -3.87 12.65
CA TRP A 100 5.49 -2.43 12.96
C TRP A 100 6.34 -2.01 14.17
N LEU A 101 6.34 -2.81 15.25
CA LEU A 101 7.08 -2.52 16.48
C LEU A 101 8.44 -3.25 16.57
N GLU A 102 8.69 -4.21 15.69
CA GLU A 102 9.90 -5.02 15.63
C GLU A 102 10.44 -5.06 14.18
N PRO A 103 10.93 -3.91 13.64
CA PRO A 103 11.20 -3.77 12.21
C PRO A 103 12.33 -4.66 11.68
N ASP A 104 13.13 -5.28 12.56
CA ASP A 104 14.17 -6.25 12.19
C ASP A 104 13.63 -7.68 12.01
N ALA A 105 12.37 -7.92 12.39
CA ALA A 105 11.69 -9.19 12.22
C ALA A 105 10.62 -9.11 11.12
N TYR A 106 10.36 -10.25 10.48
CA TYR A 106 9.29 -10.41 9.50
C TYR A 106 8.17 -11.29 10.05
N GLY A 107 6.93 -10.98 9.68
CA GLY A 107 5.74 -11.79 9.91
C GLY A 107 4.91 -11.93 8.63
N LEU A 108 4.18 -13.05 8.52
CA LEU A 108 3.26 -13.27 7.41
C LEU A 108 2.05 -12.35 7.53
N VAL A 109 1.81 -11.56 6.48
CA VAL A 109 0.60 -10.75 6.31
C VAL A 109 -0.22 -11.34 5.17
N LEU A 110 -1.52 -11.42 5.39
CA LEU A 110 -2.52 -11.98 4.50
C LEU A 110 -3.59 -10.90 4.24
N GLU A 111 -3.79 -10.49 2.98
CA GLU A 111 -4.74 -9.44 2.61
C GLU A 111 -5.68 -9.87 1.47
N GLU A 112 -6.99 -9.62 1.63
CA GLU A 112 -7.91 -9.51 0.50
C GLU A 112 -7.73 -8.13 -0.12
N THR A 113 -7.64 -8.06 -1.46
CA THR A 113 -7.33 -6.84 -2.19
C THR A 113 -8.44 -6.51 -3.17
N TYR A 114 -8.91 -5.27 -3.12
CA TYR A 114 -10.01 -4.76 -3.94
C TYR A 114 -9.58 -3.46 -4.63
N LEU A 115 -9.66 -3.43 -5.96
CA LEU A 115 -9.37 -2.27 -6.79
C LEU A 115 -10.69 -1.60 -7.20
N ASN A 116 -10.89 -0.35 -6.80
CA ASN A 116 -11.96 0.49 -7.31
C ASN A 116 -11.39 1.46 -8.34
N HIS A 117 -11.48 1.09 -9.62
CA HIS A 117 -10.91 1.89 -10.71
C HIS A 117 -11.61 3.24 -10.90
N ASP A 118 -12.91 3.32 -10.59
CA ASP A 118 -13.69 4.55 -10.74
C ASP A 118 -13.30 5.57 -9.67
N ARG A 119 -13.10 5.11 -8.42
CA ARG A 119 -12.65 5.96 -7.31
C ARG A 119 -11.12 6.09 -7.22
N GLN A 120 -10.37 5.27 -7.97
CA GLN A 120 -8.92 5.11 -7.86
C GLN A 120 -8.45 4.86 -6.43
N VAL A 121 -9.07 3.87 -5.79
CA VAL A 121 -8.75 3.42 -4.42
C VAL A 121 -8.46 1.93 -4.43
N VAL A 122 -7.39 1.53 -3.75
CA VAL A 122 -7.14 0.14 -3.39
C VAL A 122 -7.49 -0.06 -1.92
N THR A 123 -8.33 -1.05 -1.63
CA THR A 123 -8.63 -1.48 -0.26
C THR A 123 -8.00 -2.83 0.00
N PHE A 124 -7.17 -2.91 1.02
CA PHE A 124 -6.57 -4.12 1.55
C PHE A 124 -7.22 -4.45 2.89
N LEU A 125 -7.78 -5.65 3.00
CA LEU A 125 -8.37 -6.14 4.23
C LEU A 125 -7.52 -7.28 4.77
N GLY A 126 -6.79 -7.03 5.85
CA GLY A 126 -6.06 -8.06 6.58
C GLY A 126 -6.96 -9.17 7.09
N ARG A 127 -6.48 -10.41 6.98
CA ARG A 127 -7.19 -11.62 7.40
C ARG A 127 -6.29 -12.50 8.25
N GLU A 128 -6.91 -13.22 9.17
CA GLU A 128 -6.19 -14.19 10.01
C GLU A 128 -5.74 -15.40 9.21
N THR A 129 -6.58 -15.87 8.27
CA THR A 129 -6.32 -17.11 7.53
C THR A 129 -6.75 -17.01 6.07
N PHE A 130 -6.03 -17.75 5.22
CA PHE A 130 -6.39 -18.04 3.84
C PHE A 130 -6.04 -19.48 3.48
N SER A 131 -6.45 -19.89 2.30
CA SER A 131 -5.77 -20.97 1.58
C SER A 131 -4.80 -20.39 0.57
N ASP A 132 -3.59 -20.94 0.47
CA ASP A 132 -2.65 -20.64 -0.60
C ASP A 132 -3.18 -21.08 -1.97
N VAL A 133 -2.41 -20.83 -3.04
CA VAL A 133 -2.82 -21.19 -4.41
C VAL A 133 -2.95 -22.71 -4.61
N GLN A 134 -2.35 -23.53 -3.74
CA GLN A 134 -2.49 -24.98 -3.72
C GLN A 134 -3.63 -25.47 -2.80
N GLY A 135 -4.31 -24.56 -2.09
CA GLY A 135 -5.38 -24.88 -1.15
C GLY A 135 -4.92 -25.14 0.29
N ALA A 136 -3.62 -25.05 0.58
CA ALA A 136 -3.09 -25.28 1.93
C ALA A 136 -3.39 -24.08 2.84
N PRO A 137 -3.72 -24.30 4.13
CA PRO A 137 -4.04 -23.21 5.03
C PRO A 137 -2.79 -22.36 5.35
N LEU A 138 -2.99 -21.05 5.34
CA LEU A 138 -2.06 -20.01 5.76
C LEU A 138 -2.64 -19.31 6.99
N HIS A 139 -1.75 -18.91 7.90
CA HIS A 139 -2.09 -18.17 9.10
C HIS A 139 -1.21 -16.93 9.20
N ALA A 140 -1.84 -15.77 9.34
CA ALA A 140 -1.14 -14.52 9.59
C ALA A 140 -0.36 -14.61 10.91
N ASP A 141 0.74 -13.87 10.97
CA ASP A 141 1.56 -13.78 12.17
C ASP A 141 0.85 -12.97 13.25
N ASP A 142 0.82 -13.48 14.48
CA ASP A 142 0.08 -12.90 15.61
C ASP A 142 0.90 -11.90 16.44
N ARG A 143 2.17 -11.66 16.09
CA ARG A 143 3.04 -10.70 16.80
C ARG A 143 2.72 -9.24 16.45
N GLN A 144 1.84 -9.00 15.48
CA GLN A 144 1.29 -7.68 15.20
C GLN A 144 -0.21 -7.76 14.95
N PRO A 145 -0.97 -6.67 15.18
CA PRO A 145 -2.40 -6.66 14.88
C PRO A 145 -2.66 -6.92 13.40
N LEU A 146 -3.79 -7.58 13.10
CA LEU A 146 -4.38 -7.49 11.76
C LEU A 146 -4.67 -6.03 11.44
N PHE A 147 -4.64 -5.67 10.16
CA PHE A 147 -4.90 -4.29 9.75
C PHE A 147 -5.61 -4.23 8.41
N HIS A 148 -6.29 -3.12 8.17
CA HIS A 148 -6.83 -2.77 6.87
C HIS A 148 -6.14 -1.51 6.39
N VAL A 149 -5.85 -1.42 5.10
CA VAL A 149 -5.18 -0.27 4.49
C VAL A 149 -5.97 0.19 3.28
N GLN A 150 -6.03 1.50 3.10
CA GLN A 150 -6.44 2.09 1.84
C GLN A 150 -5.35 2.98 1.27
N HIS A 151 -5.07 2.75 -0.01
CA HIS A 151 -4.28 3.66 -0.83
C HIS A 151 -5.18 4.25 -1.90
N GLY A 152 -4.85 5.42 -2.42
CA GLY A 152 -5.64 5.99 -3.49
C GLY A 152 -5.03 7.21 -4.15
N VAL A 153 -5.80 7.78 -5.08
CA VAL A 153 -5.42 8.95 -5.86
C VAL A 153 -6.48 10.05 -5.71
N ALA A 154 -6.09 11.16 -5.09
CA ALA A 154 -6.87 12.39 -4.98
C ALA A 154 -6.22 13.51 -5.84
N GLY A 155 -6.73 14.73 -5.74
CA GLY A 155 -6.21 15.88 -6.50
C GLY A 155 -6.59 15.87 -7.99
N THR A 156 -5.87 16.66 -8.79
CA THR A 156 -6.09 16.81 -10.25
C THR A 156 -5.01 16.07 -11.04
N ASP A 157 -5.10 16.07 -12.38
CA ASP A 157 -4.06 15.47 -13.22
C ASP A 157 -2.73 16.25 -13.16
N GLU A 158 -2.77 17.56 -12.94
CA GLU A 158 -1.56 18.36 -12.77
C GLU A 158 -0.96 18.23 -11.36
N GLN A 159 -1.82 17.97 -10.37
CA GLN A 159 -1.46 17.85 -8.96
C GLN A 159 -2.05 16.56 -8.36
N PRO A 160 -1.58 15.37 -8.80
CA PRO A 160 -2.11 14.12 -8.27
C PRO A 160 -1.56 13.90 -6.85
N LEU A 161 -2.49 13.60 -5.95
CA LEU A 161 -2.19 13.32 -4.56
C LEU A 161 -2.22 11.82 -4.32
N ASN A 162 -1.13 11.25 -3.81
CA ASN A 162 -1.13 9.90 -3.29
C ASN A 162 -1.66 9.91 -1.84
N THR A 163 -2.76 9.19 -1.60
CA THR A 163 -3.44 9.15 -0.30
C THR A 163 -3.21 7.81 0.39
N TRP A 164 -3.05 7.81 1.71
CA TRP A 164 -2.81 6.59 2.47
C TRP A 164 -3.42 6.65 3.88
N ARG A 165 -4.15 5.58 4.26
CA ARG A 165 -4.66 5.41 5.62
C ARG A 165 -4.70 3.95 6.05
N ILE A 166 -4.52 3.71 7.35
CA ILE A 166 -4.50 2.37 7.96
C ILE A 166 -5.35 2.34 9.23
N VAL A 167 -6.04 1.23 9.45
CA VAL A 167 -6.63 0.87 10.73
C VAL A 167 -6.06 -0.47 11.17
N LEU A 168 -5.50 -0.52 12.38
CA LEU A 168 -4.99 -1.72 13.02
C LEU A 168 -6.02 -2.20 14.02
N LEU A 169 -6.43 -3.46 13.89
CA LEU A 169 -7.52 -4.10 14.64
C LEU A 169 -7.07 -4.47 16.06
N THR A 170 -6.65 -3.46 16.84
CA THR A 170 -6.22 -3.59 18.24
C THR A 170 -7.42 -3.68 19.20
N ASP A 171 -7.22 -4.16 20.42
CA ASP A 171 -8.29 -4.14 21.44
C ASP A 171 -8.51 -2.74 22.03
N GLU A 172 -7.46 -1.92 22.03
CA GLU A 172 -7.45 -0.51 22.44
C GLU A 172 -6.43 0.28 21.59
N PRO A 173 -6.55 1.61 21.46
CA PRO A 173 -5.56 2.41 20.75
C PRO A 173 -4.15 2.29 21.34
N ASP A 174 -3.14 2.03 20.48
CA ASP A 174 -1.74 1.88 20.89
C ASP A 174 -0.88 3.02 20.33
N ASP A 175 -0.50 3.96 21.20
CA ASP A 175 0.35 5.11 20.88
C ASP A 175 1.72 4.72 20.29
N ARG A 176 2.22 3.50 20.56
CA ARG A 176 3.50 3.05 19.99
C ARG A 176 3.38 2.83 18.49
N LEU A 177 2.24 2.30 18.03
CA LEU A 177 1.93 2.13 16.61
C LEU A 177 1.72 3.49 15.94
N VAL A 178 0.98 4.41 16.58
CA VAL A 178 0.79 5.78 16.06
C VAL A 178 2.14 6.46 15.79
N LYS A 179 3.09 6.36 16.73
CA LYS A 179 4.45 6.93 16.57
C LYS A 179 5.24 6.33 15.41
N VAL A 180 4.94 5.11 14.97
CA VAL A 180 5.56 4.54 13.76
C VAL A 180 5.12 5.34 12.55
N PHE A 181 3.81 5.58 12.41
CA PHE A 181 3.24 6.32 11.29
C PHE A 181 3.59 7.81 11.33
N ASP A 182 3.69 8.43 12.51
CA ASP A 182 4.16 9.81 12.64
C ASP A 182 5.58 9.99 12.09
N ARG A 183 6.46 9.01 12.30
CA ARG A 183 7.83 9.04 11.73
C ARG A 183 7.80 8.89 10.21
N MET A 184 6.94 8.02 9.69
CA MET A 184 6.76 7.85 8.24
C MET A 184 6.19 9.12 7.59
N ALA A 185 5.24 9.79 8.26
CA ALA A 185 4.65 11.04 7.80
C ALA A 185 5.65 12.21 7.72
N GLY A 186 6.75 12.12 8.46
CA GLY A 186 7.82 13.11 8.46
C GLY A 186 8.84 12.95 7.32
N ASP A 187 8.75 11.91 6.49
CA ASP A 187 9.67 11.69 5.38
C ASP A 187 9.43 12.75 4.28
N PRO A 188 10.43 13.59 3.94
CA PRO A 188 10.27 14.63 2.93
C PRO A 188 10.33 14.10 1.49
N TRP A 189 10.64 12.83 1.29
CA TRP A 189 10.82 12.20 -0.02
C TRP A 189 9.50 11.62 -0.54
N LEU A 190 9.49 11.24 -1.82
CA LEU A 190 8.41 10.40 -2.32
C LEU A 190 8.44 9.06 -1.59
N PRO A 191 7.28 8.44 -1.35
CA PRO A 191 7.23 7.03 -1.01
C PRO A 191 8.04 6.22 -2.03
N GLU A 192 8.87 5.29 -1.56
CA GLU A 192 9.81 4.54 -2.40
C GLU A 192 9.16 3.88 -3.62
N PHE A 193 7.92 3.39 -3.49
CA PHE A 193 7.19 2.79 -4.60
C PHE A 193 6.97 3.75 -5.78
N VAL A 194 6.91 5.06 -5.55
CA VAL A 194 6.80 6.07 -6.61
C VAL A 194 8.14 6.22 -7.31
N GLU A 195 9.24 6.25 -6.54
CA GLU A 195 10.59 6.29 -7.13
C GLU A 195 10.87 5.06 -8.00
N LEU A 196 10.51 3.87 -7.51
CA LEU A 196 10.66 2.61 -8.25
C LEU A 196 9.77 2.59 -9.49
N TYR A 197 8.54 3.11 -9.42
CA TYR A 197 7.70 3.23 -10.62
C TYR A 197 8.34 4.11 -11.69
N VAL A 198 8.86 5.29 -11.32
CA VAL A 198 9.54 6.19 -12.26
C VAL A 198 10.79 5.54 -12.86
N ARG A 199 11.62 4.90 -12.03
CA ARG A 199 12.87 4.26 -12.49
C ARG A 199 12.63 3.01 -13.33
N ASP A 200 11.83 2.09 -12.83
CA ASP A 200 11.80 0.71 -13.32
C ASP A 200 10.64 0.46 -14.29
N VAL A 201 9.55 1.25 -14.19
CA VAL A 201 8.40 1.14 -15.09
C VAL A 201 8.48 2.18 -16.19
N LEU A 202 8.75 3.46 -15.86
CA LEU A 202 8.88 4.50 -16.87
C LEU A 202 10.29 4.55 -17.50
N GLY A 203 11.28 3.90 -16.89
CA GLY A 203 12.65 3.88 -17.41
C GLY A 203 13.40 5.20 -17.21
N ILE A 204 12.92 6.07 -16.32
CA ILE A 204 13.47 7.41 -16.11
C ILE A 204 14.42 7.38 -14.91
N ALA A 205 15.70 7.62 -15.16
CA ALA A 205 16.66 7.75 -14.08
C ALA A 205 16.29 8.93 -13.16
N LEU A 206 16.23 8.64 -11.87
CA LEU A 206 15.78 9.57 -10.82
C LEU A 206 16.77 9.54 -9.65
N ALA A 207 17.33 10.69 -9.31
CA ALA A 207 18.22 10.87 -8.17
C ALA A 207 17.64 11.89 -7.19
N ARG A 208 17.80 11.65 -5.88
CA ARG A 208 17.47 12.64 -4.85
C ARG A 208 18.50 13.77 -4.94
N ARG A 209 18.06 15.02 -4.81
CA ARG A 209 18.95 16.19 -4.92
C ARG A 209 20.06 16.23 -3.88
N ASP A 210 19.87 15.59 -2.73
CA ASP A 210 20.88 15.53 -1.67
C ASP A 210 22.02 14.54 -2.01
N ASP A 211 21.83 13.66 -3.01
CA ASP A 211 22.81 12.66 -3.46
C ASP A 211 23.66 13.15 -4.66
N VAL A 212 23.42 14.37 -5.15
CA VAL A 212 24.05 14.98 -6.35
C VAL A 212 24.83 16.23 -5.98
#